data_AF-A0A9W9GGM2-F1
#
_entry.id   AF-A0A9W9GGM2-F1
#
_cell.length_a   1.000
_cell.length_b   1.000
_cell.length_c   1.000
_cell.angle_alpha   90.00
_cell.angle_beta   90.00
_cell.angle_gamma   90.00
#
_symmetry.space_group_name_H-M   'P 1'
#
loop_
_entity.id
_entity.type
_entity.pdbx_description
1 polymer ?
#
loop_
_entity_poly.entity_id
_entity_poly.type
_entity_poly.pdbx_seq_one_letter_code
_entity_poly.pdbx_strand_id
1 'polypeptide(L)'
;MVRRDPIFEARTNVKVRRNPASPIPRTQTTNSYQLHSNRLKKEANRAEATFKSEKAKADKAMKNREFQIARIHAASAVREKRRQVTLKSEAARADVIINELKAAQSTRDTSRTLALASRGLDAASKSVNLEHLVSHANNFLARSEDFKIASSAIEDVAQGISMQEYGAEGESEVDRMMEQLADDAGVDMRMALESGKAPEEIQQQAEPVKPDAEAEDGLGARLRALRAAN
;
A
#
# COMPACT_ATOMS: atom_id res chain seq x y z
N MET A 1 -62.76 -1.92 -9.03
CA MET A 1 -62.77 -2.08 -7.56
C MET A 1 -62.39 -3.52 -7.25
N VAL A 2 -61.09 -3.83 -7.23
CA VAL A 2 -60.59 -5.21 -7.03
C VAL A 2 -60.50 -5.45 -5.54
N ARG A 3 -61.34 -6.36 -5.02
CA ARG A 3 -61.39 -6.71 -3.59
C ARG A 3 -60.08 -7.40 -3.22
N ARG A 4 -59.34 -6.83 -2.25
CA ARG A 4 -58.14 -7.44 -1.68
C ARG A 4 -58.56 -8.57 -0.74
N ASP A 5 -58.12 -9.79 -1.02
CA ASP A 5 -58.44 -10.96 -0.21
C ASP A 5 -57.65 -10.92 1.13
N PRO A 6 -58.33 -10.91 2.29
CA PRO A 6 -57.69 -10.78 3.60
C PRO A 6 -56.84 -12.00 4.01
N ILE A 7 -56.92 -13.10 3.26
CA ILE A 7 -56.16 -14.32 3.51
C ILE A 7 -54.74 -14.23 2.90
N PHE A 8 -54.53 -13.40 1.86
CA PHE A 8 -53.21 -13.22 1.25
C PHE A 8 -52.27 -12.40 2.14
N GLU A 9 -52.79 -11.35 2.81
CA GLU A 9 -52.02 -10.55 3.77
C GLU A 9 -51.65 -11.32 5.04
N ALA A 10 -52.36 -12.42 5.37
CA ALA A 10 -52.01 -13.28 6.50
C ALA A 10 -50.79 -14.18 6.23
N ARG A 11 -50.48 -14.48 4.96
CA ARG A 11 -49.30 -15.31 4.59
C ARG A 11 -48.01 -14.51 4.47
N THR A 12 -48.10 -13.21 4.21
CA THR A 12 -46.93 -12.31 4.19
C THR A 12 -46.62 -11.69 5.55
N ASN A 13 -47.51 -11.84 6.53
CA ASN A 13 -47.31 -11.37 7.90
C ASN A 13 -46.60 -12.42 8.78
N VAL A 14 -45.50 -12.97 8.27
CA VAL A 14 -44.43 -13.40 9.16
C VAL A 14 -43.92 -12.10 9.77
N LYS A 15 -44.50 -11.72 10.92
CA LYS A 15 -43.80 -10.91 11.92
C LYS A 15 -42.50 -11.63 12.15
N VAL A 16 -41.49 -11.22 11.39
CA VAL A 16 -40.10 -11.51 11.65
C VAL A 16 -39.93 -11.00 13.06
N ARG A 17 -40.00 -11.92 14.03
CA ARG A 17 -39.41 -11.73 15.33
C ARG A 17 -37.93 -11.56 15.02
N ARG A 18 -37.56 -10.34 14.57
CA ARG A 18 -36.23 -9.79 14.74
C ARG A 18 -36.13 -9.67 16.24
N ASN A 19 -35.86 -10.79 16.89
CA ASN A 19 -35.21 -10.78 18.17
C ASN A 19 -33.91 -10.03 17.85
N PRO A 20 -33.72 -8.77 18.28
CA PRO A 20 -32.43 -8.17 18.17
C PRO A 20 -31.63 -8.86 19.26
N ALA A 21 -31.14 -10.07 18.95
CA ALA A 21 -30.02 -10.63 19.66
C ALA A 21 -29.05 -9.45 19.77
N SER A 22 -28.83 -9.02 21.01
CA SER A 22 -27.93 -7.92 21.35
C SER A 22 -26.76 -7.98 20.39
N PRO A 23 -26.40 -6.87 19.70
CA PRO A 23 -25.35 -6.92 18.70
C PRO A 23 -24.14 -7.59 19.33
N ILE A 24 -23.86 -8.84 18.92
CA ILE A 24 -22.76 -9.61 19.46
C ILE A 24 -21.56 -8.67 19.30
N PRO A 25 -20.84 -8.33 20.39
CA PRO A 25 -19.82 -7.30 20.31
C PRO A 25 -18.85 -7.73 19.20
N ARG A 26 -18.62 -6.86 18.22
CA ARG A 26 -18.19 -7.21 16.85
C ARG A 26 -16.85 -7.93 16.80
N THR A 27 -16.03 -7.78 17.84
CA THR A 27 -14.79 -8.52 18.07
C THR A 27 -15.01 -9.99 18.45
N GLN A 28 -16.14 -10.34 19.07
CA GLN A 28 -16.53 -11.73 19.33
C GLN A 28 -16.79 -12.50 18.04
N THR A 29 -17.25 -11.85 16.96
CA THR A 29 -17.53 -12.53 15.69
C THR A 29 -16.25 -12.94 14.97
N THR A 30 -15.27 -12.04 14.83
CA THR A 30 -13.96 -12.38 14.23
C THR A 30 -13.22 -13.43 15.05
N ASN A 31 -13.27 -13.31 16.39
CA ASN A 31 -12.65 -14.26 17.30
C ASN A 31 -13.34 -15.63 17.28
N SER A 32 -14.67 -15.68 17.15
CA SER A 32 -15.41 -16.95 17.05
C SER A 32 -15.09 -17.70 15.76
N TYR A 33 -14.99 -16.99 14.62
CA TYR A 33 -14.55 -17.59 13.35
C TYR A 33 -13.10 -18.07 13.42
N GLN A 34 -12.19 -17.33 14.05
CA GLN A 34 -10.81 -17.78 14.28
C GLN A 34 -10.75 -19.06 15.13
N LEU A 35 -11.52 -19.13 16.21
CA LEU A 35 -11.62 -20.34 17.04
C LEU A 35 -12.17 -21.52 16.25
N HIS A 36 -13.17 -21.28 15.39
CA HIS A 36 -13.73 -22.30 14.51
C HIS A 36 -12.71 -22.80 13.48
N SER A 37 -12.00 -21.91 12.78
CA SER A 37 -10.90 -22.28 11.87
C SER A 37 -9.83 -23.13 12.58
N ASN A 38 -9.39 -22.70 13.76
CA ASN A 38 -8.41 -23.43 14.55
C ASN A 38 -8.91 -24.82 15.00
N ARG A 39 -10.20 -24.93 15.32
CA ARG A 39 -10.83 -26.22 15.62
C ARG A 39 -10.83 -27.15 14.41
N LEU A 40 -11.22 -26.65 13.23
CA LEU A 40 -11.21 -27.40 11.98
C LEU A 40 -9.80 -27.89 11.63
N LYS A 41 -8.77 -27.04 11.79
CA LYS A 41 -7.35 -27.43 11.59
C LYS A 41 -6.93 -28.56 12.52
N LYS A 42 -7.29 -28.49 13.81
CA LYS A 42 -7.03 -29.56 14.77
C LYS A 42 -7.75 -30.86 14.42
N GLU A 43 -9.02 -30.79 14.02
CA GLU A 43 -9.79 -31.95 13.59
C GLU A 43 -9.24 -32.57 12.29
N ALA A 44 -8.79 -31.75 11.34
CA ALA A 44 -8.12 -32.21 10.14
C ALA A 44 -6.81 -32.96 10.46
N ASN A 45 -6.01 -32.46 11.41
CA ASN A 45 -4.79 -33.14 11.84
C ASN A 45 -5.08 -34.47 12.54
N ARG A 46 -6.17 -34.55 13.32
CA ARG A 46 -6.64 -35.82 13.90
C ARG A 46 -7.06 -36.81 12.82
N ALA A 47 -7.81 -36.37 11.81
CA ALA A 47 -8.19 -37.20 10.66
C ALA A 47 -6.97 -37.68 9.86
N GLU A 48 -5.90 -36.88 9.79
CA GLU A 48 -4.63 -37.30 9.19
C GLU A 48 -3.92 -38.39 10.01
N ALA A 49 -3.92 -38.27 11.34
CA ALA A 49 -3.34 -39.26 12.23
C ALA A 49 -4.09 -40.60 12.16
N THR A 50 -5.43 -40.58 12.13
CA THR A 50 -6.25 -41.78 11.96
C THR A 50 -6.03 -42.41 10.59
N PHE A 51 -5.93 -41.63 9.50
CA PHE A 51 -5.56 -42.12 8.18
C PHE A 51 -4.23 -42.88 8.20
N LYS A 52 -3.18 -42.31 8.81
CA LYS A 52 -1.86 -42.96 8.90
C LYS A 52 -1.92 -44.27 9.69
N SER A 53 -2.67 -44.28 10.80
CA SER A 53 -2.87 -45.48 11.61
C SER A 53 -3.59 -46.59 10.83
N GLU A 54 -4.71 -46.28 10.17
CA GLU A 54 -5.47 -47.25 9.39
C GLU A 54 -4.69 -47.76 8.17
N LYS A 55 -3.89 -46.90 7.53
CA LYS A 55 -2.98 -47.32 6.46
C LYS A 55 -1.94 -48.33 6.97
N ALA A 56 -1.31 -48.07 8.12
CA ALA A 56 -0.34 -48.99 8.71
C ALA A 56 -0.97 -50.34 9.09
N LYS A 57 -2.22 -50.34 9.59
CA LYS A 57 -2.98 -51.56 9.85
C LYS A 57 -3.29 -52.33 8.57
N ALA A 58 -3.69 -51.64 7.50
CA ALA A 58 -3.90 -52.24 6.19
C ALA A 58 -2.61 -52.89 5.66
N ASP A 59 -1.46 -52.20 5.77
CA ASP A 59 -0.15 -52.72 5.35
C ASP A 59 0.25 -53.97 6.15
N LYS A 60 -0.03 -53.99 7.46
CA LYS A 60 0.20 -55.17 8.30
C LYS A 60 -0.69 -56.35 7.90
N ALA A 61 -1.98 -56.12 7.68
CA ALA A 61 -2.90 -57.17 7.23
C ALA A 61 -2.53 -57.72 5.84
N MET A 62 -2.03 -56.87 4.93
CA MET A 62 -1.51 -57.30 3.63
C MET A 62 -0.30 -58.23 3.78
N LYS A 63 0.64 -57.92 4.68
CA LYS A 63 1.81 -58.78 4.96
C LYS A 63 1.41 -60.14 5.51
N ASN A 64 0.35 -60.19 6.31
CA ASN A 64 -0.21 -61.42 6.87
C ASN A 64 -1.07 -62.22 5.88
N ARG A 65 -1.24 -61.75 4.63
CA ARG A 65 -2.14 -62.31 3.60
C ARG A 65 -3.63 -62.29 3.99
N GLU A 66 -4.02 -61.40 4.89
CA GLU A 66 -5.41 -61.20 5.33
C GLU A 66 -6.12 -60.15 4.46
N PHE A 67 -6.40 -60.50 3.20
CA PHE A 67 -6.88 -59.53 2.18
C PHE A 67 -8.21 -58.86 2.52
N GLN A 68 -9.15 -59.57 3.14
CA GLN A 68 -10.45 -59.00 3.53
C GLN A 68 -10.29 -57.95 4.64
N ILE A 69 -9.44 -58.21 5.63
CA ILE A 69 -9.15 -57.29 6.74
C ILE A 69 -8.39 -56.07 6.22
N ALA A 70 -7.41 -56.28 5.35
CA ALA A 70 -6.69 -55.19 4.68
C ALA A 70 -7.63 -54.26 3.92
N ARG A 71 -8.63 -54.81 3.21
CA ARG A 71 -9.62 -54.03 2.46
C ARG A 71 -10.49 -53.14 3.37
N ILE A 72 -10.87 -53.63 4.55
CA ILE A 72 -11.66 -52.87 5.54
C ILE A 72 -10.86 -51.68 6.09
N HIS A 73 -9.60 -51.91 6.48
CA HIS A 73 -8.70 -50.84 6.94
C HIS A 73 -8.38 -49.83 5.83
N ALA A 74 -8.16 -50.30 4.60
CA ALA A 74 -7.93 -49.44 3.44
C ALA A 74 -9.14 -48.55 3.13
N ALA A 75 -10.36 -49.10 3.17
CA ALA A 75 -11.59 -48.31 2.97
C ALA A 75 -11.76 -47.24 4.06
N SER A 76 -11.47 -47.60 5.32
CA SER A 76 -11.49 -46.65 6.43
C SER A 76 -10.44 -45.55 6.26
N ALA A 77 -9.22 -45.90 5.82
CA ALA A 77 -8.17 -44.93 5.51
C ALA A 77 -8.62 -43.95 4.42
N VAL A 78 -9.18 -44.44 3.31
CA VAL A 78 -9.69 -43.57 2.22
C VAL A 78 -10.79 -42.63 2.74
N ARG A 79 -11.70 -43.11 3.60
CA ARG A 79 -12.75 -42.27 4.21
C ARG A 79 -12.15 -41.14 5.04
N GLU A 80 -11.20 -41.44 5.92
CA GLU A 80 -10.56 -40.41 6.76
C GLU A 80 -9.69 -39.46 5.92
N LYS A 81 -9.08 -39.93 4.83
CA LYS A 81 -8.35 -39.07 3.89
C LYS A 81 -9.28 -38.05 3.21
N ARG A 82 -10.46 -38.49 2.76
CA ARG A 82 -11.47 -37.59 2.19
C ARG A 82 -11.94 -36.57 3.24
N ARG A 83 -12.25 -37.03 4.45
CA ARG A 83 -12.63 -36.17 5.56
C ARG A 83 -11.55 -35.12 5.89
N GLN A 84 -10.28 -35.51 5.89
CA GLN A 84 -9.15 -34.60 6.10
C GLN A 84 -9.15 -33.48 5.04
N VAL A 85 -9.32 -33.82 3.76
CA VAL A 85 -9.32 -32.84 2.67
C VAL A 85 -10.49 -31.87 2.81
N THR A 86 -11.70 -32.38 3.10
CA THR A 86 -12.88 -31.54 3.33
C THR A 86 -12.64 -30.56 4.47
N LEU A 87 -12.19 -31.04 5.64
CA LEU A 87 -11.91 -30.19 6.80
C LEU A 87 -10.81 -29.14 6.52
N LYS A 88 -9.75 -29.50 5.79
CA LYS A 88 -8.71 -28.54 5.39
C LYS A 88 -9.26 -27.48 4.43
N SER A 89 -10.12 -27.87 3.48
CA SER A 89 -10.75 -26.94 2.55
C SER A 89 -11.69 -25.97 3.25
N GLU A 90 -12.47 -26.46 4.22
CA GLU A 90 -13.36 -25.63 5.05
C GLU A 90 -12.56 -24.67 5.94
N ALA A 91 -11.47 -25.14 6.56
CA ALA A 91 -10.57 -24.28 7.33
C ALA A 91 -9.96 -23.17 6.46
N ALA A 92 -9.52 -23.49 5.24
CA ALA A 92 -8.99 -22.50 4.31
C ALA A 92 -10.04 -21.46 3.90
N ARG A 93 -11.29 -21.88 3.63
CA ARG A 93 -12.40 -20.94 3.38
C ARG A 93 -12.67 -20.06 4.59
N ALA A 94 -12.65 -20.62 5.80
CA ALA A 94 -12.81 -19.83 7.02
C ALA A 94 -11.69 -18.79 7.20
N ASP A 95 -10.44 -19.14 6.87
CA ASP A 95 -9.31 -18.21 6.91
C ASP A 95 -9.47 -17.04 5.92
N VAL A 96 -9.99 -17.29 4.72
CA VAL A 96 -10.32 -16.23 3.75
C VAL A 96 -11.36 -15.27 4.34
N ILE A 97 -12.46 -15.80 4.88
CA ILE A 97 -13.52 -15.00 5.50
C ILE A 97 -12.98 -14.18 6.68
N ILE A 98 -12.09 -14.74 7.50
CA ILE A 98 -11.45 -14.02 8.61
C ILE A 98 -10.63 -12.83 8.08
N ASN A 99 -9.90 -13.00 6.98
CA ASN A 99 -9.10 -11.93 6.38
C ASN A 99 -9.98 -10.83 5.78
N GLU A 100 -11.07 -11.20 5.10
CA GLU A 100 -12.06 -10.25 4.59
C GLU A 100 -12.72 -9.46 5.73
N LEU A 101 -13.10 -10.14 6.82
CA LEU A 101 -13.66 -9.49 8.01
C LEU A 101 -12.67 -8.51 8.65
N LYS A 102 -11.38 -8.86 8.72
CA LYS A 102 -10.33 -7.96 9.22
C LYS A 102 -10.15 -6.72 8.34
N ALA A 103 -10.14 -6.89 7.01
CA ALA A 103 -10.04 -5.79 6.07
C ALA A 103 -11.26 -4.85 6.17
N ALA A 104 -12.46 -5.42 6.26
CA ALA A 104 -13.69 -4.67 6.47
C ALA A 104 -13.69 -3.92 7.81
N GLN A 105 -13.18 -4.55 8.88
CA GLN A 105 -13.02 -3.90 10.18
C GLN A 105 -12.05 -2.72 10.11
N SER A 106 -10.88 -2.89 9.47
CA SER A 106 -9.90 -1.81 9.31
C SER A 106 -10.46 -0.62 8.52
N THR A 107 -11.15 -0.88 7.41
CA THR A 107 -11.82 0.17 6.61
C THR A 107 -12.90 0.91 7.42
N ARG A 108 -13.61 0.18 8.28
CA ARG A 108 -14.60 0.77 9.17
C ARG A 108 -13.96 1.61 10.28
N ASP A 109 -12.87 1.13 10.88
CA ASP A 109 -12.18 1.84 11.95
C ASP A 109 -11.53 3.14 11.42
N THR A 110 -10.93 3.11 10.24
CA THR A 110 -10.45 4.33 9.55
C THR A 110 -11.60 5.29 9.25
N SER A 111 -12.73 4.80 8.72
CA SER A 111 -13.92 5.63 8.49
C SER A 111 -14.43 6.28 9.79
N ARG A 112 -14.40 5.54 10.91
CA ARG A 112 -14.78 6.07 12.22
C ARG A 112 -13.82 7.14 12.71
N THR A 113 -12.51 6.95 12.55
CA THR A 113 -11.50 7.95 12.90
C THR A 113 -11.69 9.22 12.08
N LEU A 114 -11.94 9.09 10.77
CA LEU A 114 -12.26 10.25 9.91
C LEU A 114 -13.53 10.96 10.35
N ALA A 115 -14.58 10.23 10.71
CA ALA A 115 -15.82 10.83 11.22
C ALA A 115 -15.60 11.59 12.54
N LEU A 116 -14.75 11.07 13.44
CA LEU A 116 -14.37 11.77 14.67
C LEU A 116 -13.52 13.01 14.39
N ALA A 117 -12.55 12.91 13.48
CA ALA A 117 -11.72 14.03 13.07
C ALA A 117 -12.56 15.14 12.42
N SER A 118 -13.49 14.80 11.52
CA SER A 118 -14.43 15.74 10.91
C SER A 118 -15.27 16.47 11.96
N ARG A 119 -15.78 15.76 12.97
CA ARG A 119 -16.52 16.40 14.07
C ARG A 119 -15.64 17.32 14.91
N GLY A 120 -14.40 16.93 15.15
CA GLY A 120 -13.40 17.77 15.83
C GLY A 120 -13.11 19.04 15.04
N LEU A 121 -12.98 18.92 13.72
CA LEU A 121 -12.79 20.05 12.81
C LEU A 121 -14.03 20.96 12.76
N ASP A 122 -15.24 20.41 12.70
CA ASP A 122 -16.49 21.19 12.75
C ASP A 122 -16.62 21.98 14.07
N ALA A 123 -16.22 21.39 15.19
CA ALA A 123 -16.20 22.07 16.48
C ALA A 123 -15.12 23.17 16.53
N ALA A 124 -13.90 22.87 16.03
CA ALA A 124 -12.82 23.85 15.94
C ALA A 124 -13.20 25.02 15.02
N SER A 125 -13.80 24.75 13.86
CA SER A 125 -14.27 25.76 12.92
C SER A 125 -15.31 26.70 13.53
N LYS A 126 -16.15 26.23 14.45
CA LYS A 126 -17.08 27.10 15.20
C LYS A 126 -16.39 27.95 16.26
N SER A 127 -15.25 27.48 16.80
CA SER A 127 -14.44 28.22 17.78
C SER A 127 -13.42 29.18 17.16
N VAL A 128 -13.15 29.10 15.85
CA VAL A 128 -12.37 30.11 15.13
C VAL A 128 -13.21 31.39 15.08
N ASN A 129 -13.05 32.19 16.13
CA ASN A 129 -13.73 33.46 16.26
C ASN A 129 -13.03 34.45 15.33
N LEU A 130 -13.64 34.75 14.19
CA LEU A 130 -13.04 35.53 13.10
C LEU A 130 -12.49 36.88 13.59
N GLU A 131 -13.10 37.47 14.62
CA GLU A 131 -12.64 38.72 15.25
C GLU A 131 -11.26 38.58 15.91
N HIS A 132 -11.00 37.47 16.61
CA HIS A 132 -9.67 37.18 17.17
C HIS A 132 -8.65 36.87 16.08
N LEU A 133 -9.07 36.23 14.98
CA LEU A 133 -8.17 35.94 13.87
C LEU A 133 -7.74 37.24 13.17
N VAL A 134 -8.67 38.16 12.95
CA VAL A 134 -8.38 39.50 12.41
C VAL A 134 -7.48 40.29 13.36
N SER A 135 -7.70 40.23 14.68
CA SER A 135 -6.84 40.94 15.64
C SER A 135 -5.42 40.36 15.70
N HIS A 136 -5.26 39.04 15.61
CA HIS A 136 -3.94 38.41 15.50
C HIS A 136 -3.26 38.71 14.16
N ALA A 137 -4.00 38.77 13.06
CA ALA A 137 -3.47 39.17 11.76
C ALA A 137 -2.97 40.63 11.79
N ASN A 138 -3.71 41.55 12.40
CA ASN A 138 -3.28 42.93 12.57
C ASN A 138 -2.02 43.05 13.45
N ASN A 139 -1.93 42.27 14.53
CA ASN A 139 -0.72 42.22 15.37
C ASN A 139 0.48 41.61 14.64
N PHE A 140 0.26 40.64 13.76
CA PHE A 140 1.30 40.07 12.91
C PHE A 140 1.80 41.09 11.89
N LEU A 141 0.91 41.88 11.28
CA LEU A 141 1.31 42.95 10.36
C LEU A 141 2.18 43.99 11.07
N ALA A 142 1.78 44.46 12.25
CA ALA A 142 2.58 45.39 13.05
C ALA A 142 3.96 44.82 13.39
N ARG A 143 4.01 43.57 13.89
CA ARG A 143 5.29 42.91 14.21
C ARG A 143 6.13 42.57 12.98
N SER A 144 5.53 42.31 11.83
CA SER A 144 6.25 42.06 10.58
C SER A 144 6.84 43.34 10.01
N GLU A 145 6.19 44.48 10.22
CA GLU A 145 6.75 45.79 9.91
C GLU A 145 7.93 46.09 10.83
N ASP A 146 7.77 45.87 12.14
CA ASP A 146 8.86 46.01 13.11
C ASP A 146 10.05 45.08 12.77
N PHE A 147 9.77 43.82 12.41
CA PHE A 147 10.80 42.87 11.99
C PHE A 147 11.45 43.27 10.66
N LYS A 148 10.71 43.85 9.70
CA LYS A 148 11.30 44.37 8.46
C LYS A 148 12.21 45.56 8.72
N ILE A 149 11.83 46.47 9.61
CA ILE A 149 12.65 47.61 10.00
C ILE A 149 13.92 47.11 10.72
N ALA A 150 13.77 46.15 11.65
CA ALA A 150 14.90 45.53 12.33
C ALA A 150 15.79 44.72 11.39
N SER A 151 15.23 43.96 10.45
CA SER A 151 15.97 43.18 9.47
C SER A 151 16.67 44.06 8.45
N SER A 152 16.06 45.17 8.00
CA SER A 152 16.73 46.16 7.15
C SER A 152 17.89 46.81 7.90
N ALA A 153 17.70 47.15 9.19
CA ALA A 153 18.79 47.68 10.02
C ALA A 153 19.89 46.64 10.27
N ILE A 154 19.54 45.36 10.42
CA ILE A 154 20.50 44.25 10.54
C ILE A 154 21.16 43.97 9.20
N GLU A 155 20.48 44.07 8.06
CA GLU A 155 21.06 43.87 6.73
C GLU A 155 22.04 45.00 6.40
N ASP A 156 21.70 46.24 6.69
CA ASP A 156 22.64 47.38 6.57
C ASP A 156 23.86 47.20 7.48
N VAL A 157 23.68 46.72 8.72
CA VAL A 157 24.77 46.45 9.66
C VAL A 157 25.57 45.19 9.27
N ALA A 158 24.90 44.14 8.78
CA ALA A 158 25.51 42.89 8.37
C ALA A 158 26.27 43.03 7.04
N GLN A 159 25.79 43.83 6.08
CA GLN A 159 26.57 44.22 4.90
C GLN A 159 27.80 45.03 5.31
N GLY A 160 27.67 45.90 6.32
CA GLY A 160 28.81 46.62 6.90
C GLY A 160 29.82 45.70 7.60
N ILE A 161 29.36 44.63 8.25
CA ILE A 161 30.22 43.66 8.97
C ILE A 161 30.78 42.59 8.02
N SER A 162 30.03 42.08 7.04
CA SER A 162 30.50 41.06 6.10
C SER A 162 31.58 41.60 5.17
N MET A 163 31.47 42.87 4.73
CA MET A 163 32.53 43.59 4.01
C MET A 163 33.79 43.78 4.86
N GLN A 164 33.65 43.87 6.19
CA GLN A 164 34.75 44.04 7.13
C GLN A 164 35.40 42.69 7.53
N GLU A 165 34.63 41.61 7.57
CA GLU A 165 35.03 40.31 8.13
C GLU A 165 35.55 39.31 7.08
N TYR A 166 34.98 39.28 5.87
CA TYR A 166 35.35 38.29 4.85
C TYR A 166 36.15 38.85 3.67
N GLY A 167 36.12 40.17 3.45
CA GLY A 167 36.75 40.81 2.29
C GLY A 167 36.25 40.25 0.94
N ALA A 168 36.77 40.77 -0.18
CA ALA A 168 36.36 40.35 -1.52
C ALA A 168 36.66 38.86 -1.85
N GLU A 169 37.45 38.18 -1.01
CA GLU A 169 37.85 36.78 -1.22
C GLU A 169 36.76 35.80 -0.75
N GLY A 170 35.99 36.13 0.29
CA GLY A 170 34.91 35.26 0.80
C GLY A 170 33.70 35.15 -0.14
N GLU A 171 33.40 36.19 -0.93
CA GLU A 171 32.33 36.13 -1.95
C GLU A 171 32.66 35.10 -3.05
N SER A 172 33.94 34.98 -3.42
CA SER A 172 34.36 34.03 -4.47
C SER A 172 34.19 32.56 -4.07
N GLU A 173 34.24 32.25 -2.78
CA GLU A 173 34.06 30.90 -2.25
C GLU A 173 32.58 30.53 -2.13
N VAL A 174 31.73 31.53 -1.83
CA VAL A 174 30.27 31.39 -1.86
C VAL A 174 29.77 31.20 -3.30
N ASP A 175 30.31 31.94 -4.27
CA ASP A 175 29.97 31.78 -5.69
C ASP A 175 30.32 30.38 -6.21
N ARG A 176 31.49 29.84 -5.84
CA ARG A 176 31.88 28.46 -6.19
C ARG A 176 30.97 27.40 -5.57
N MET A 177 30.51 27.62 -4.33
CA MET A 177 29.58 26.69 -3.68
C MET A 177 28.19 26.78 -4.32
N MET A 178 27.77 27.96 -4.77
CA MET A 178 26.52 28.15 -5.52
C MET A 178 26.56 27.52 -6.91
N GLU A 179 27.71 27.55 -7.60
CA GLU A 179 27.95 26.85 -8.87
C GLU A 179 27.82 25.32 -8.69
N GLN A 180 28.45 24.76 -7.66
CA GLN A 180 28.33 23.33 -7.33
C GLN A 180 26.91 22.90 -6.97
N LEU A 181 26.16 23.74 -6.24
CA LEU A 181 24.76 23.46 -5.91
C LEU A 181 23.84 23.59 -7.14
N ALA A 182 24.16 24.47 -8.09
CA ALA A 182 23.45 24.59 -9.35
C ALA A 182 23.66 23.37 -10.27
N ASP A 183 24.88 22.81 -10.28
CA ASP A 183 25.21 21.55 -10.95
C ASP A 183 24.42 20.36 -10.36
N ASP A 184 24.40 20.23 -9.02
CA ASP A 184 23.69 19.16 -8.32
C ASP A 184 22.16 19.26 -8.48
N ALA A 185 21.63 20.48 -8.58
CA ALA A 185 20.22 20.73 -8.86
C ALA A 185 19.87 20.62 -10.36
N GLY A 186 20.86 20.39 -11.25
CA GLY A 186 20.68 20.25 -12.69
C GLY A 186 20.19 21.52 -13.39
N VAL A 187 20.47 22.69 -12.80
CA VAL A 187 20.02 24.01 -13.30
C VAL A 187 20.74 24.36 -14.61
N ASP A 188 21.98 23.89 -14.79
CA ASP A 188 22.76 24.17 -15.99
C ASP A 188 22.27 23.44 -17.26
N MET A 189 21.72 22.22 -17.15
CA MET A 189 21.12 21.57 -18.31
C MET A 189 19.83 22.25 -18.76
N ARG A 190 19.04 22.80 -17.82
CA ARG A 190 17.79 23.51 -18.16
C ARG A 190 18.08 24.90 -18.73
N MET A 191 19.08 25.62 -18.22
CA MET A 191 19.51 26.88 -18.83
C MET A 191 20.26 26.70 -20.17
N ALA A 192 21.04 25.63 -20.35
CA ALA A 192 21.65 25.31 -21.66
C ALA A 192 20.61 24.85 -22.70
N LEU A 193 19.50 24.23 -22.27
CA LEU A 193 18.37 23.89 -23.14
C LEU A 193 17.46 25.08 -23.43
N GLU A 194 17.28 26.02 -22.50
CA GLU A 194 16.54 27.28 -22.73
C GLU A 194 17.35 28.33 -23.50
N SER A 195 18.68 28.27 -23.50
CA SER A 195 19.55 29.20 -24.26
C SER A 195 19.91 28.73 -25.68
N GLY A 196 19.28 27.67 -26.18
CA GLY A 196 19.16 27.38 -27.61
C GLY A 196 20.43 26.88 -28.30
N LYS A 197 20.51 25.56 -28.48
CA LYS A 197 21.11 24.91 -29.66
C LYS A 197 20.74 23.43 -29.69
N ALA A 198 19.52 23.14 -30.14
CA ALA A 198 19.22 21.85 -30.73
C ALA A 198 19.65 21.86 -32.21
N PRO A 199 20.30 20.81 -32.74
CA PRO A 199 20.30 20.58 -34.18
C PRO A 199 18.91 20.04 -34.59
N GLU A 200 18.08 20.93 -35.12
CA GLU A 200 17.16 20.64 -36.23
C GLU A 200 17.99 20.10 -37.41
N GLU A 201 17.62 19.18 -38.28
CA GLU A 201 16.41 18.46 -38.69
C GLU A 201 16.99 17.24 -39.49
N ILE A 202 16.30 16.15 -39.81
CA ILE A 202 15.19 16.04 -40.76
C ILE A 202 14.54 14.66 -40.58
N GLN A 203 13.21 14.67 -40.54
CA GLN A 203 12.31 13.53 -40.59
C GLN A 203 12.33 12.86 -41.97
N GLN A 204 12.24 11.53 -42.05
CA GLN A 204 11.46 10.83 -43.09
C GLN A 204 11.26 9.33 -42.81
N GLN A 205 10.00 9.00 -42.55
CA GLN A 205 9.17 7.87 -43.05
C GLN A 205 9.73 6.43 -43.20
N ALA A 206 8.84 5.51 -42.81
CA ALA A 206 8.64 4.11 -43.23
C ALA A 206 9.39 2.98 -42.48
N GLU A 207 8.61 1.96 -42.09
CA GLU A 207 9.00 0.70 -41.45
C GLU A 207 9.96 -0.17 -42.32
N PRO A 208 10.29 -1.41 -41.90
CA PRO A 208 11.28 -1.84 -40.91
C PRO A 208 12.48 -2.52 -41.61
N VAL A 209 13.69 -2.64 -41.04
CA VAL A 209 14.72 -3.70 -41.34
C VAL A 209 16.10 -3.41 -40.69
N LYS A 210 16.58 -4.39 -39.90
CA LYS A 210 17.97 -4.81 -39.57
C LYS A 210 18.94 -3.86 -38.85
N PRO A 211 19.86 -4.39 -38.01
CA PRO A 211 20.88 -3.59 -37.32
C PRO A 211 21.97 -3.15 -38.31
N ASP A 212 22.31 -1.87 -38.27
CA ASP A 212 23.28 -1.20 -39.14
C ASP A 212 24.72 -1.71 -38.93
N ALA A 213 25.20 -2.51 -39.88
CA ALA A 213 26.59 -2.99 -39.95
C ALA A 213 27.62 -1.88 -40.27
N GLU A 214 27.18 -0.68 -40.64
CA GLU A 214 28.05 0.44 -41.00
C GLU A 214 28.56 1.22 -39.76
N ALA A 215 27.82 1.20 -38.66
CA ALA A 215 28.27 1.79 -37.39
C ALA A 215 29.42 0.98 -36.76
N GLU A 216 29.43 -0.36 -36.96
CA GLU A 216 30.54 -1.22 -36.52
C GLU A 216 31.81 -1.02 -37.37
N ASP A 217 31.68 -0.74 -38.68
CA ASP A 217 32.84 -0.55 -39.55
C ASP A 217 33.56 0.80 -39.27
N GLY A 218 32.81 1.84 -38.91
CA GLY A 218 33.38 3.14 -38.49
C GLY A 218 34.17 3.07 -37.17
N LEU A 219 33.69 2.30 -36.19
CA LEU A 219 34.41 2.03 -34.94
C LEU A 219 35.60 1.10 -35.17
N GLY A 220 35.46 0.09 -36.05
CA GLY A 220 36.54 -0.81 -36.46
C GLY A 220 37.68 -0.10 -37.20
N ALA A 221 37.37 0.91 -38.02
CA ALA A 221 38.36 1.77 -38.65
C ALA A 221 39.12 2.64 -37.62
N ARG A 222 38.41 3.22 -36.63
CA ARG A 222 39.02 3.99 -35.54
C ARG A 222 39.89 3.13 -34.62
N LEU A 223 39.46 1.91 -34.30
CA LEU A 223 40.24 0.94 -33.51
C LEU A 223 41.48 0.45 -34.26
N ARG A 224 41.40 0.25 -35.58
CA ARG A 224 42.59 -0.07 -36.41
C ARG A 224 43.58 1.10 -36.47
N ALA A 225 43.09 2.33 -36.61
CA ALA A 225 43.94 3.52 -36.57
C ALA A 225 44.67 3.67 -35.22
N LEU A 226 43.99 3.40 -34.10
CA LEU A 226 44.60 3.42 -32.76
C LEU A 226 45.60 2.29 -32.53
N ARG A 227 45.40 1.11 -33.15
CA ARG A 227 46.37 0.00 -33.12
C ARG A 227 47.55 0.16 -34.07
N ALA A 228 47.42 1.01 -35.08
CA ALA A 228 48.52 1.35 -35.99
C ALA A 228 49.36 2.54 -35.47
N ALA A 229 48.83 3.29 -34.50
CA ALA A 229 49.47 4.46 -33.90
C ALA A 229 50.18 4.17 -32.56
N ASN A 230 50.24 2.91 -32.11
CA ASN A 230 50.94 2.44 -30.90
C ASN A 230 51.48 1.02 -31.06
#